data_AF-A0A552D2E3-F1
#
_entry.id   AF-A0A552D2E3-F1
#
_cell.length_a   1.000
_cell.length_b   1.000
_cell.length_c   1.000
_cell.angle_alpha   90.00
_cell.angle_beta   90.00
_cell.angle_gamma   90.00
#
_symmetry.space_group_name_H-M   'P 1'
#
loop_
_entity.id
_entity.type
_entity.pdbx_description
1 polymer ?
#
loop_
_entity_poly.entity_id
_entity_poly.type
_entity_poly.pdbx_seq_one_letter_code
_entity_poly.pdbx_strand_id
1 'polypeptide(L)'
;MLVAERHIIKKGHRFWAEIDNLSWQSKNLYNSANYLIRQNFIYGHGYLTYNQMASLMKKTEEYQALPAKVSQQVLRGLDKNWQSFFTASSEFKSHPDKFLGKPKM
;
A
#
# COMPACT_ATOMS: atom_id res chain seq x y z
N MET A 1 8.72 18.20 26.65
CA MET A 1 7.65 17.27 26.23
C MET A 1 6.74 18.02 25.27
N LEU A 2 6.72 17.64 23.99
CA LEU A 2 5.82 18.25 23.00
C LEU A 2 4.48 17.51 23.04
N VAL A 3 3.40 18.22 23.30
CA VAL A 3 2.04 17.64 23.30
C VAL A 3 1.44 17.89 21.93
N ALA A 4 1.16 16.83 21.18
CA ALA A 4 0.46 16.93 19.90
C ALA A 4 -1.05 16.77 20.12
N GLU A 5 -1.84 17.63 19.48
CA GLU A 5 -3.30 17.54 19.52
C GLU A 5 -3.78 16.29 18.75
N ARG A 6 -4.62 15.48 19.40
CA ARG A 6 -5.19 14.26 18.80
C ARG A 6 -6.66 14.47 18.48
N HIS A 7 -6.99 14.45 17.19
CA HIS A 7 -8.37 14.45 16.72
C HIS A 7 -8.87 13.01 16.55
N ILE A 8 -9.87 12.60 17.33
CA ILE A 8 -10.50 11.27 17.22
C ILE A 8 -11.87 11.43 16.58
N ILE A 9 -12.03 10.86 15.38
CA ILE A 9 -13.28 10.91 14.63
C ILE A 9 -14.04 9.61 14.90
N LYS A 10 -15.22 9.72 15.53
CA LYS A 10 -16.15 8.61 15.81
C LYS A 10 -17.32 8.65 14.83
N LYS A 11 -18.14 7.58 14.80
CA LYS A 11 -19.30 7.44 13.89
C LYS A 11 -20.27 8.63 13.87
N GLY A 12 -20.46 9.32 15.00
CA GLY A 12 -21.33 10.51 15.08
C GLY A 12 -20.69 11.81 14.59
N HIS A 13 -19.42 11.81 14.18
CA HIS A 13 -18.73 13.00 13.72
C HIS A 13 -19.15 13.38 12.30
N ARG A 14 -19.32 14.67 12.00
CA ARG A 14 -19.77 15.16 10.68
C ARG A 14 -18.93 14.67 9.49
N PHE A 15 -17.64 14.41 9.70
CA PHE A 15 -16.72 13.91 8.66
C PHE A 15 -16.56 12.38 8.65
N TRP A 16 -17.32 11.64 9.47
CA TRP A 16 -17.17 10.18 9.53
C TRP A 16 -17.41 9.51 8.18
N ALA A 17 -18.54 9.84 7.52
CA ALA A 17 -18.90 9.23 6.24
C ALA A 17 -17.88 9.51 5.14
N GLU A 18 -17.32 10.73 5.12
CA GLU A 18 -16.30 11.11 4.14
C GLU A 18 -15.00 10.32 4.34
N ILE A 19 -14.52 10.22 5.58
CA ILE A 19 -13.29 9.47 5.90
C ILE A 19 -13.47 7.98 5.64
N ASP A 20 -14.64 7.43 5.96
CA ASP A 20 -14.96 6.03 5.69
C ASP A 20 -14.93 5.75 4.18
N ASN A 21 -15.57 6.60 3.36
CA ASN A 21 -15.51 6.50 1.91
C ASN A 21 -14.09 6.63 1.37
N LEU A 22 -13.31 7.62 1.81
CA LEU A 22 -11.91 7.78 1.40
C LEU A 22 -11.05 6.57 1.79
N SER A 23 -11.28 5.99 2.97
CA SER A 23 -10.61 4.78 3.43
C SER A 23 -10.95 3.59 2.55
N TRP A 24 -12.22 3.46 2.14
CA TRP A 24 -12.66 2.43 1.20
C TRP A 24 -11.99 2.58 -0.17
N GLN A 25 -11.97 3.78 -0.74
CA GLN A 25 -11.29 4.05 -2.02
C GLN A 25 -9.78 3.79 -1.94
N SER A 26 -9.14 4.20 -0.85
CA SER A 26 -7.72 3.91 -0.60
C SER A 26 -7.44 2.41 -0.56
N LYS A 27 -8.31 1.63 0.07
CA LYS A 27 -8.21 0.16 0.10
C LYS A 27 -8.32 -0.42 -1.31
N ASN A 28 -9.24 0.08 -2.11
CA ASN A 28 -9.45 -0.40 -3.49
C ASN A 28 -8.23 -0.14 -4.36
N LEU A 29 -7.69 1.08 -4.34
CA LEU A 29 -6.46 1.43 -5.06
C LEU A 29 -5.28 0.55 -4.63
N TYR A 30 -5.09 0.38 -3.32
CA TYR A 30 -4.02 -0.47 -2.79
C TYR A 30 -4.16 -1.92 -3.30
N ASN A 31 -5.35 -2.49 -3.20
CA ASN A 31 -5.61 -3.88 -3.60
C ASN A 31 -5.44 -4.10 -5.11
N SER A 32 -5.95 -3.18 -5.93
CA SER A 32 -5.85 -3.23 -7.39
C SER A 32 -4.37 -3.17 -7.84
N ALA A 33 -3.62 -2.21 -7.32
CA ALA A 33 -2.18 -2.11 -7.59
C ALA A 33 -1.39 -3.33 -7.06
N ASN A 34 -1.70 -3.79 -5.84
CA ASN A 34 -1.02 -4.93 -5.26
C ASN A 34 -1.27 -6.22 -6.06
N TYR A 35 -2.51 -6.42 -6.54
CA TYR A 35 -2.83 -7.54 -7.42
C TYR A 35 -1.91 -7.56 -8.65
N LEU A 36 -1.76 -6.42 -9.34
CA LEU A 36 -0.89 -6.32 -10.52
C LEU A 36 0.59 -6.63 -10.21
N ILE A 37 1.14 -6.16 -9.09
CA ILE A 37 2.51 -6.52 -8.68
C ILE A 37 2.61 -8.01 -8.42
N ARG A 38 1.67 -8.58 -7.66
CA ARG A 38 1.66 -10.00 -7.34
C ARG A 38 1.60 -10.87 -8.58
N GLN A 39 0.72 -10.54 -9.53
CA GLN A 39 0.61 -11.28 -10.79
C GLN A 39 1.95 -11.25 -11.55
N ASN A 40 2.53 -10.06 -11.74
CA ASN A 40 3.82 -9.94 -12.43
C ASN A 40 4.95 -10.70 -11.72
N PHE A 41 5.00 -10.62 -10.39
CA PHE A 41 6.03 -11.30 -9.61
C PHE A 41 5.87 -12.83 -9.67
N ILE A 42 4.65 -13.36 -9.48
CA ILE A 42 4.37 -14.80 -9.46
C ILE A 42 4.63 -15.43 -10.83
N TYR A 43 4.28 -14.75 -11.92
CA TYR A 43 4.50 -15.25 -13.28
C TYR A 43 5.88 -14.92 -13.85
N GLY A 44 6.80 -14.38 -13.05
CA GLY A 44 8.19 -14.17 -13.46
C GLY A 44 8.43 -12.96 -14.37
N HIS A 45 7.46 -12.04 -14.49
CA HIS A 45 7.62 -10.75 -15.19
C HIS A 45 8.38 -9.71 -14.35
N GLY A 46 8.71 -10.04 -13.10
CA GLY A 46 9.49 -9.20 -12.20
C GLY A 46 8.64 -8.25 -11.36
N TYR A 47 9.33 -7.36 -10.64
CA TYR A 47 8.70 -6.35 -9.78
C TYR A 47 8.40 -5.07 -10.56
N LEU A 48 7.17 -4.58 -10.47
CA LEU A 48 6.81 -3.26 -10.97
C LEU A 48 7.32 -2.20 -9.98
N THR A 49 8.25 -1.37 -10.43
CA THR A 49 8.71 -0.21 -9.65
C THR A 49 7.56 0.76 -9.39
N TYR A 50 7.70 1.60 -8.35
CA TYR A 50 6.73 2.67 -8.06
C TYR A 50 6.33 3.48 -9.29
N ASN A 51 7.30 3.90 -10.12
CA ASN A 51 7.02 4.74 -11.30
C ASN A 51 6.21 3.99 -12.35
N GLN A 52 6.53 2.70 -12.60
CA GLN A 52 5.76 1.86 -13.53
C GLN A 52 4.34 1.65 -13.01
N MET A 53 4.19 1.30 -11.73
CA MET A 53 2.89 1.10 -11.09
C MET A 53 2.06 2.39 -11.12
N ALA A 54 2.63 3.52 -10.73
CA ALA A 54 1.94 4.80 -10.72
C ALA A 54 1.48 5.21 -12.13
N SER A 55 2.29 4.95 -13.16
CA SER A 55 1.91 5.19 -14.56
C SER A 55 0.72 4.33 -14.98
N LEU A 56 0.73 3.03 -14.64
CA LEU A 56 -0.36 2.09 -14.93
C LEU A 56 -1.65 2.49 -14.23
N MET A 57 -1.58 2.79 -12.93
CA MET A 57 -2.77 3.09 -12.13
C MET A 57 -3.38 4.44 -12.46
N LYS A 58 -2.64 5.41 -13.01
CA LYS A 58 -3.11 6.79 -13.24
C LYS A 58 -4.43 6.90 -14.01
N LYS A 59 -4.72 5.92 -14.88
CA LYS A 59 -5.92 5.89 -15.73
C LYS A 59 -7.06 5.03 -15.15
N THR A 60 -6.86 4.35 -14.02
CA THR A 60 -7.88 3.48 -13.44
C THR A 60 -8.86 4.27 -12.60
N GLU A 61 -10.06 3.71 -12.44
CA GLU A 61 -11.12 4.30 -11.61
C GLU A 61 -10.67 4.45 -10.15
N GLU A 62 -9.95 3.46 -9.60
CA GLU A 62 -9.49 3.49 -8.20
C GLU A 62 -8.48 4.61 -7.94
N TYR A 63 -7.63 4.92 -8.92
CA TYR A 63 -6.70 6.04 -8.79
C TYR A 63 -7.42 7.38 -8.86
N GLN A 64 -8.40 7.50 -9.76
CA GLN A 64 -9.17 8.72 -10.00
C GLN A 64 -10.25 8.98 -8.94
N ALA A 65 -10.65 7.95 -8.19
CA ALA A 65 -11.59 8.06 -7.07
C ALA A 65 -11.02 8.80 -5.85
N LEU A 66 -9.73 9.13 -5.87
CA LEU A 66 -9.02 9.88 -4.83
C LEU A 66 -8.30 11.10 -5.43
N PRO A 67 -8.06 12.16 -4.65
CA PRO A 67 -7.17 13.23 -5.08
C PRO A 67 -5.79 12.65 -5.45
N ALA A 68 -5.23 13.07 -6.59
CA ALA A 68 -4.01 12.46 -7.14
C ALA A 68 -2.84 12.37 -6.14
N LYS A 69 -2.69 13.36 -5.25
CA LYS A 69 -1.68 13.35 -4.19
C LYS A 69 -1.91 12.20 -3.19
N VAL A 70 -3.15 11.93 -2.83
CA VAL A 70 -3.52 10.82 -1.93
C VAL A 70 -3.26 9.50 -2.63
N SER A 71 -3.69 9.33 -3.89
CA SER A 71 -3.44 8.13 -4.68
C SER A 71 -1.95 7.79 -4.75
N GLN A 72 -1.10 8.79 -4.99
CA GLN A 72 0.37 8.61 -4.99
C GLN A 72 0.90 8.16 -3.62
N GLN A 73 0.38 8.69 -2.51
CA GLN A 73 0.81 8.25 -1.17
C GLN A 73 0.42 6.80 -0.89
N VAL A 74 -0.77 6.37 -1.31
CA VAL A 74 -1.20 4.96 -1.21
C VAL A 74 -0.22 4.05 -1.96
N LEU A 75 0.12 4.40 -3.20
CA LEU A 75 1.06 3.62 -4.01
C LEU A 75 2.49 3.63 -3.45
N ARG A 76 2.94 4.73 -2.83
CA ARG A 76 4.22 4.78 -2.11
C ARG A 76 4.23 3.90 -0.87
N GLY A 77 3.12 3.83 -0.15
CA GLY A 77 2.96 2.90 0.98
C GLY A 77 3.09 1.45 0.51
N LEU A 78 2.44 1.11 -0.59
CA LEU A 78 2.55 -0.21 -1.21
C LEU A 78 4.00 -0.52 -1.64
N ASP A 79 4.68 0.40 -2.32
CA ASP A 79 6.09 0.22 -2.74
C ASP A 79 7.03 -0.05 -1.55
N LYS A 80 6.88 0.70 -0.45
CA LYS A 80 7.63 0.46 0.80
C LYS A 80 7.37 -0.92 1.39
N ASN A 81 6.12 -1.39 1.35
CA ASN A 81 5.75 -2.71 1.86
C ASN A 81 6.43 -3.82 1.03
N TRP A 82 6.48 -3.65 -0.30
CA TRP A 82 7.18 -4.59 -1.19
C TRP A 82 8.70 -4.60 -1.00
N GLN A 83 9.31 -3.42 -0.86
CA GLN A 83 10.74 -3.33 -0.52
C GLN A 83 11.04 -4.04 0.81
N SER A 84 10.20 -3.82 1.83
CA SER A 84 10.32 -4.49 3.12
C SER A 84 10.19 -6.01 2.99
N PHE A 85 9.26 -6.50 2.17
CA PHE A 85 9.11 -7.91 1.87
C PHE A 85 10.36 -8.50 1.21
N PHE A 86 10.98 -7.80 0.24
CA PHE A 86 12.20 -8.28 -0.40
C PHE A 86 13.38 -8.31 0.56
N THR A 87 13.56 -7.27 1.37
CA THR A 87 14.59 -7.22 2.41
C THR A 87 14.41 -8.37 3.40
N ALA A 88 13.20 -8.55 3.93
CA ALA A 88 12.91 -9.66 4.86
C ALA A 88 13.12 -11.03 4.20
N SER A 89 12.73 -11.19 2.93
CA SER A 89 12.92 -12.44 2.19
C SER A 89 14.39 -12.76 1.93
N SER A 90 15.22 -11.73 1.72
CA SER A 90 16.67 -11.88 1.58
C SER A 90 17.32 -12.25 2.92
N GLU A 91 16.98 -11.53 3.99
CA GLU A 91 17.52 -11.79 5.33
C GLU A 91 17.13 -13.18 5.83
N PHE A 92 15.88 -13.62 5.59
CA PHE A 92 15.42 -14.96 5.93
C PHE A 92 16.25 -16.08 5.27
N LYS A 93 16.78 -15.86 4.06
CA LYS A 93 17.64 -16.85 3.39
C LYS A 93 18.97 -17.03 4.11
N SER A 94 19.52 -15.97 4.68
CA SER A 94 20.82 -15.99 5.38
C SER A 94 20.68 -16.31 6.87
N HIS A 95 19.60 -15.83 7.50
CA HIS A 95 19.36 -15.88 8.94
C HIS A 95 17.92 -16.30 9.25
N PRO A 96 17.52 -17.54 8.91
CA PRO A 96 16.17 -18.01 9.17
C PRO A 96 15.81 -18.04 10.67
N ASP A 97 16.81 -18.14 11.55
CA ASP A 97 16.68 -18.13 13.02
C ASP A 97 16.13 -16.81 13.57
N LYS A 98 16.29 -15.69 12.86
CA LYS A 98 15.76 -14.38 13.25
C LYS A 98 14.25 -14.24 13.03
N PHE A 99 13.59 -15.23 12.42
CA PHE A 99 12.19 -15.15 12.03
C PHE A 99 11.37 -16.31 12.61
N LEU A 100 10.14 -16.00 13.02
CA LEU A 100 9.16 -17.03 13.42
C LEU A 100 8.62 -17.84 12.24
N GLY A 101 8.91 -17.41 11.01
CA GLY A 101 8.51 -18.09 9.79
C GLY A 101 8.90 -17.31 8.54
N LYS A 102 8.76 -17.97 7.39
CA LYS A 102 9.08 -17.38 6.09
C LYS A 102 8.20 -16.15 5.80
N PRO A 103 8.78 -15.02 5.37
CA PRO A 103 8.02 -13.86 4.91
C PRO A 103 6.99 -14.26 3.85
N LYS A 104 5.75 -13.82 4.04
CA LYS A 104 4.65 -14.08 3.13
C LYS A 104 4.31 -12.82 2.36
N MET A 105 3.85 -13.04 1.15
CA MET A 105 3.35 -12.01 0.25
C MET A 105 1.85 -11.91 0.38
#